data_AF-A0ABD2I9I2-F1
#
_entry.id   AF-A0ABD2I9I2-F1
#
_cell.length_a   1.000
_cell.length_b   1.000
_cell.length_c   1.000
_cell.angle_alpha   90.00
_cell.angle_beta   90.00
_cell.angle_gamma   90.00
#
_symmetry.space_group_name_H-M   'P 1'
#
loop_
_entity.id
_entity.type
_entity.pdbx_description
1 polymer ?
#
loop_
_entity_poly.entity_id
_entity_poly.type
_entity_poly.pdbx_seq_one_letter_code
_entity_poly.pdbx_strand_id
1 'polypeptide(L)'
;MFLKYFSIIFALIGCCSLTCAKGFSCEEGWSKLGINCFKVFTFYGSYGAENFANSKDAKSRCEALGANLASLHSSFENQFVQELVRKSYAQCQKDNVPWCCDSYTYDGYWIGMSLTRASNGTILSAKWSDGTNTHYGNPLKFADRTPWYTPEHRPKQDNSESNCVFMLLTNSDIGWADYDCAMAKIGGYVCKKKAKKDATLQEIF
;
A
#
# COMPACT_ATOMS: atom_id res chain seq x y z
N MET A 1 12.30 -39.19 66.07
CA MET A 1 11.58 -38.76 64.87
C MET A 1 12.39 -37.62 64.25
N PHE A 2 12.91 -37.85 63.04
CA PHE A 2 13.90 -37.02 62.37
C PHE A 2 13.30 -35.71 61.80
N LEU A 3 13.98 -34.58 62.04
CA LEU A 3 14.45 -33.59 61.07
C LEU A 3 13.49 -33.13 59.93
N LYS A 4 13.13 -31.83 59.89
CA LYS A 4 13.72 -30.84 58.95
C LYS A 4 13.00 -29.47 58.95
N TYR A 5 13.81 -28.43 59.10
CA TYR A 5 13.58 -27.07 58.63
C TYR A 5 13.23 -27.06 57.14
N PHE A 6 12.25 -26.27 56.72
CA PHE A 6 12.20 -25.74 55.36
C PHE A 6 11.81 -24.26 55.38
N SER A 7 12.81 -23.43 55.16
CA SER A 7 12.71 -22.01 54.87
C SER A 7 11.79 -21.77 53.69
N ILE A 8 10.78 -20.92 53.86
CA ILE A 8 10.01 -20.37 52.76
C ILE A 8 10.78 -19.14 52.24
N ILE A 9 11.68 -19.38 51.29
CA ILE A 9 12.18 -18.33 50.42
C ILE A 9 11.11 -18.15 49.33
N PHE A 10 10.19 -17.20 49.52
CA PHE A 10 9.41 -16.71 48.39
C PHE A 10 10.36 -15.87 47.54
N ALA A 11 10.79 -16.49 46.44
CA ALA A 11 11.52 -15.83 45.38
C ALA A 11 10.77 -14.55 45.00
N LEU A 12 11.46 -13.42 45.10
CA LEU A 12 11.17 -12.22 44.34
C LEU A 12 11.14 -12.66 42.87
N ILE A 13 9.95 -12.95 42.37
CA ILE A 13 9.67 -12.94 40.94
C ILE A 13 9.93 -11.50 40.56
N GLY A 14 11.17 -11.25 40.14
CA GLY A 14 11.58 -10.03 39.48
C GLY A 14 10.52 -9.78 38.43
N CYS A 15 9.73 -8.74 38.67
CA CYS A 15 8.95 -8.09 37.65
C CYS A 15 10.00 -7.69 36.62
N CYS A 16 10.23 -8.56 35.64
CA CYS A 16 10.82 -8.20 34.38
C CYS A 16 9.80 -7.22 33.83
N SER A 17 9.94 -5.97 34.28
CA SER A 17 9.16 -4.85 33.84
C SER A 17 9.53 -4.78 32.39
N LEU A 18 8.72 -5.44 31.56
CA LEU A 18 8.64 -5.19 30.15
C LEU A 18 8.38 -3.69 30.06
N THR A 19 9.45 -2.92 29.94
CA THR A 19 9.38 -1.67 29.24
C THR A 19 9.02 -2.06 27.82
N CYS A 20 7.71 -2.19 27.57
CA CYS A 20 7.14 -2.35 26.25
C CYS A 20 7.74 -1.24 25.41
N ALA A 21 8.64 -1.61 24.49
CA ALA A 21 9.36 -0.65 23.68
C ALA A 21 8.35 0.30 23.03
N LYS A 22 8.59 1.61 23.18
CA LYS A 22 7.79 2.70 22.60
C LYS A 22 7.34 2.30 21.19
N GLY A 23 6.07 1.91 21.07
CA GLY A 23 5.53 1.35 19.85
C GLY A 23 5.24 2.45 18.84
N PHE A 24 5.40 2.15 17.56
CA PHE A 24 4.70 2.89 16.51
C PHE A 24 3.33 2.24 16.30
N SER A 25 2.26 3.01 16.19
CA SER A 25 0.91 2.50 15.97
C SER A 25 0.25 3.14 14.74
N CYS A 26 -0.62 2.37 14.10
CA CYS A 26 -1.47 2.84 13.02
C CYS A 26 -2.88 3.06 13.57
N GLU A 27 -3.57 4.06 13.01
CA GLU A 27 -4.99 4.30 13.31
C GLU A 27 -5.84 3.09 12.91
N GLU A 28 -7.03 2.97 13.50
CA GLU A 28 -7.97 1.92 13.17
C GLU A 28 -8.26 1.86 11.65
N GLY A 29 -8.31 0.63 11.12
CA GLY A 29 -8.49 0.38 9.70
C GLY A 29 -7.27 0.66 8.82
N TRP A 30 -6.11 0.99 9.39
CA TRP A 30 -4.82 1.02 8.69
C TRP A 30 -3.99 -0.21 9.05
N SER A 31 -3.36 -0.81 8.04
CA SER A 31 -2.49 -1.97 8.20
C SER A 31 -1.04 -1.53 8.38
N LYS A 32 -0.38 -2.01 9.45
CA LYS A 32 0.99 -1.62 9.80
C LYS A 32 2.03 -2.50 9.12
N LEU A 33 3.08 -1.87 8.59
CA LEU A 33 4.32 -2.53 8.17
C LEU A 33 5.52 -1.67 8.60
N GLY A 34 6.29 -2.14 9.58
CA GLY A 34 7.38 -1.36 10.17
C GLY A 34 6.88 -0.03 10.77
N ILE A 35 7.39 1.09 10.25
CA ILE A 35 7.00 2.46 10.64
C ILE A 35 5.97 3.09 9.69
N ASN A 36 5.43 2.31 8.75
CA ASN A 36 4.47 2.78 7.76
C ASN A 36 3.09 2.15 8.03
N CYS A 37 2.05 2.91 7.69
CA CYS A 37 0.65 2.51 7.73
C CYS A 37 0.10 2.56 6.31
N PHE A 38 -0.57 1.50 5.89
CA PHE A 38 -1.17 1.36 4.56
C PHE A 38 -2.68 1.19 4.67
N LYS A 39 -3.43 1.73 3.72
CA LYS A 39 -4.88 1.50 3.62
C LYS A 39 -5.28 1.41 2.16
N VAL A 40 -6.04 0.36 1.84
CA VAL A 40 -6.63 0.14 0.52
C VAL A 40 -8.04 0.69 0.55
N PHE A 41 -8.32 1.60 -0.38
CA PHE A 41 -9.66 2.11 -0.63
C PHE A 41 -10.14 1.50 -1.94
N THR A 42 -11.36 0.99 -1.93
CA THR A 42 -11.95 0.40 -3.11
C THR A 42 -13.32 1.00 -3.39
N PHE A 43 -13.64 1.16 -4.66
CA PHE A 43 -14.92 1.73 -5.10
C PHE A 43 -15.96 0.63 -5.24
N TYR A 44 -16.43 0.11 -4.11
CA TYR A 44 -17.56 -0.80 -4.08
C TYR A 44 -18.80 -0.01 -3.67
N GLY A 45 -19.79 0.13 -4.57
CA GLY A 45 -21.15 0.50 -4.17
C GLY A 45 -21.67 1.91 -4.45
N SER A 46 -21.15 2.65 -5.42
CA SER A 46 -21.90 3.80 -5.97
C SER A 46 -21.98 3.72 -7.49
N TYR A 47 -23.13 3.27 -7.96
CA TYR A 47 -23.61 3.71 -9.26
C TYR A 47 -23.79 5.23 -9.20
N GLY A 48 -22.83 5.92 -9.80
CA GLY A 48 -22.68 7.37 -9.77
C GLY A 48 -21.19 7.65 -9.91
N ALA A 49 -20.79 8.30 -11.01
CA ALA A 49 -19.39 8.59 -11.35
C ALA A 49 -18.61 9.39 -10.28
N GLU A 50 -19.24 9.74 -9.17
CA GLU A 50 -18.83 10.65 -8.11
C GLU A 50 -17.74 10.06 -7.21
N ASN A 51 -17.72 8.73 -7.04
CA ASN A 51 -16.80 8.06 -6.12
C ASN A 51 -15.58 7.45 -6.79
N PHE A 52 -15.61 7.22 -8.10
CA PHE A 52 -14.40 6.88 -8.84
C PHE A 52 -13.34 7.97 -8.69
N ALA A 53 -12.08 7.58 -8.67
CA ALA A 53 -10.97 8.52 -8.58
C ALA A 53 -9.96 8.20 -9.67
N ASN A 54 -9.68 9.22 -10.49
CA ASN A 54 -8.45 9.23 -11.26
C ASN A 54 -7.24 9.32 -10.31
N SER A 55 -6.02 9.20 -10.84
CA SER A 55 -4.81 9.19 -10.02
C SER A 55 -4.66 10.46 -9.16
N LYS A 56 -5.05 11.62 -9.70
CA LYS A 56 -4.98 12.91 -9.00
C LYS A 56 -5.98 12.97 -7.84
N ASP A 57 -7.22 12.58 -8.07
CA ASP A 57 -8.26 12.58 -7.04
C ASP A 57 -7.95 11.56 -5.94
N ALA A 58 -7.41 10.41 -6.31
CA ALA A 58 -6.95 9.39 -5.36
C ALA A 58 -5.84 9.95 -4.45
N LYS A 59 -4.87 10.67 -5.03
CA LYS A 59 -3.84 11.38 -4.27
C LYS A 59 -4.44 12.40 -3.30
N SER A 60 -5.33 13.27 -3.77
CA SER A 60 -5.97 14.26 -2.91
C SER A 60 -6.75 13.63 -1.76
N ARG A 61 -7.40 12.47 -1.98
CA ARG A 61 -8.08 11.72 -0.92
C ARG A 61 -7.11 11.11 0.10
N CYS A 62 -5.94 10.63 -0.32
CA CYS A 62 -4.91 10.22 0.63
C CYS A 62 -4.37 11.42 1.43
N GLU A 63 -4.14 12.56 0.78
CA GLU A 63 -3.65 13.79 1.43
C GLU A 63 -4.61 14.33 2.49
N ALA A 64 -5.92 14.25 2.24
CA ALA A 64 -6.94 14.60 3.22
C ALA A 64 -6.88 13.76 4.52
N LEU A 65 -6.22 12.59 4.48
CA LEU A 65 -6.04 11.69 5.64
C LEU A 65 -4.64 11.81 6.28
N GLY A 66 -3.87 12.83 5.91
CA GLY A 66 -2.46 12.99 6.32
C GLY A 66 -1.55 11.91 5.74
N ALA A 67 -1.90 11.38 4.56
CA ALA A 67 -1.17 10.34 3.84
C ALA A 67 -0.77 10.83 2.43
N ASN A 68 -0.18 9.94 1.65
CA ASN A 68 0.00 10.10 0.21
C ASN A 68 -0.42 8.80 -0.49
N LEU A 69 -0.54 8.79 -1.81
CA LEU A 69 -0.57 7.52 -2.54
C LEU A 69 0.67 6.71 -2.19
N ALA A 70 0.51 5.40 -2.12
CA ALA A 70 1.55 4.53 -1.60
C ALA A 70 2.79 4.54 -2.51
N SER A 71 3.93 4.89 -1.91
CA SER A 71 5.27 4.57 -2.40
C SER A 71 5.70 3.20 -1.93
N LEU A 72 6.37 2.43 -2.80
CA LEU A 72 6.81 1.07 -2.50
C LEU A 72 8.31 0.94 -2.77
N HIS A 73 9.09 0.58 -1.75
CA HIS A 73 10.56 0.61 -1.81
C HIS A 73 11.22 -0.75 -1.68
N SER A 74 10.44 -1.83 -1.63
CA SER A 74 10.97 -3.19 -1.57
C SER A 74 9.95 -4.20 -2.05
N SER A 75 10.42 -5.41 -2.39
CA SER A 75 9.56 -6.55 -2.66
C SER A 75 8.64 -6.88 -1.48
N PHE A 76 9.13 -6.70 -0.24
CA PHE A 76 8.35 -6.96 0.97
C PHE A 76 7.21 -5.95 1.16
N GLU A 77 7.46 -4.64 0.97
CA GLU A 77 6.38 -3.64 0.96
C GLU A 77 5.37 -3.93 -0.16
N ASN A 78 5.85 -4.30 -1.35
CA ASN A 78 4.98 -4.62 -2.48
C ASN A 78 4.10 -5.84 -2.19
N GLN A 79 4.67 -6.94 -1.70
CA GLN A 79 3.91 -8.16 -1.35
C GLN A 79 2.87 -7.88 -0.27
N PHE A 80 3.23 -7.10 0.76
CA PHE A 80 2.28 -6.71 1.79
C PHE A 80 1.08 -5.95 1.22
N VAL A 81 1.31 -4.99 0.32
CA VAL A 81 0.21 -4.25 -0.32
C VAL A 81 -0.60 -5.15 -1.27
N GLN A 82 0.04 -6.07 -2.00
CA GLN A 82 -0.67 -7.07 -2.81
C GLN A 82 -1.63 -7.91 -1.95
N GLU A 83 -1.22 -8.32 -0.75
CA GLU A 83 -2.11 -9.04 0.18
C GLU A 83 -3.29 -8.20 0.65
N LEU A 84 -3.09 -6.91 0.93
CA LEU A 84 -4.18 -6.01 1.29
C LEU A 84 -5.18 -5.85 0.13
N VAL A 85 -4.67 -5.72 -1.09
CA VAL A 85 -5.48 -5.66 -2.31
C VAL A 85 -6.28 -6.95 -2.50
N ARG A 86 -5.65 -8.13 -2.39
CA ARG A 86 -6.34 -9.43 -2.47
C ARG A 86 -7.43 -9.57 -1.41
N LYS A 87 -7.16 -9.14 -0.18
CA LYS A 87 -8.15 -9.16 0.90
C LYS A 87 -9.34 -8.25 0.59
N SER A 88 -9.09 -7.04 0.10
CA SER A 88 -10.15 -6.12 -0.32
C SER A 88 -11.00 -6.69 -1.46
N TYR A 89 -10.35 -7.36 -2.42
CA TYR A 89 -11.03 -8.04 -3.52
C TYR A 89 -11.91 -9.21 -3.05
N ALA A 90 -11.34 -10.10 -2.23
CA ALA A 90 -12.07 -11.24 -1.69
C ALA A 90 -13.25 -10.80 -0.80
N GLN A 91 -13.11 -9.69 -0.07
CA GLN A 91 -14.19 -9.13 0.73
C GLN A 91 -15.34 -8.66 -0.16
N CYS A 92 -15.03 -7.95 -1.25
CA CYS A 92 -16.03 -7.56 -2.22
C CYS A 92 -16.85 -8.75 -2.73
N GLN A 93 -16.16 -9.80 -3.17
CA GLN A 93 -16.82 -10.99 -3.71
C GLN A 93 -17.80 -11.60 -2.70
N LYS A 94 -17.40 -11.65 -1.42
CA LYS A 94 -18.26 -12.14 -0.32
C LYS A 94 -19.48 -11.25 -0.09
N ASP A 95 -19.31 -9.94 -0.27
CA ASP A 95 -20.40 -8.97 -0.11
C ASP A 95 -21.36 -8.95 -1.32
N ASN A 96 -21.16 -9.84 -2.30
CA ASN A 96 -21.97 -9.94 -3.53
C ASN A 96 -22.12 -8.61 -4.27
N VAL A 97 -21.09 -7.75 -4.22
CA VAL A 97 -21.15 -6.49 -4.96
C VAL A 97 -21.10 -6.82 -6.46
N PRO A 98 -22.11 -6.45 -7.27
CA PRO A 98 -22.23 -6.90 -8.66
C PRO A 98 -21.05 -6.50 -9.57
N TRP A 99 -20.26 -5.51 -9.14
CA TRP A 99 -19.12 -4.94 -9.86
C TRP A 99 -17.81 -5.12 -9.12
N CYS A 100 -17.67 -6.18 -8.32
CA CYS A 100 -16.38 -6.58 -7.79
C CYS A 100 -15.41 -6.86 -8.93
N CYS A 101 -14.70 -5.82 -9.36
CA CYS A 101 -13.80 -5.90 -10.49
C CYS A 101 -14.54 -6.48 -11.71
N ASP A 102 -15.37 -5.64 -12.32
CA ASP A 102 -16.12 -6.01 -13.51
C ASP A 102 -15.14 -6.59 -14.55
N SER A 103 -15.56 -7.61 -15.31
CA SER A 103 -14.71 -8.49 -16.15
C SER A 103 -13.80 -7.81 -17.20
N TYR A 104 -13.81 -6.49 -17.26
CA TYR A 104 -13.02 -5.64 -18.13
C TYR A 104 -11.60 -5.43 -17.60
N THR A 105 -10.74 -6.43 -17.81
CA THR A 105 -9.30 -6.35 -18.21
C THR A 105 -8.32 -5.40 -17.49
N TYR A 106 -8.73 -4.47 -16.62
CA TYR A 106 -7.94 -3.41 -16.00
C TYR A 106 -8.42 -3.06 -14.58
N ASP A 107 -8.74 -4.08 -13.78
CA ASP A 107 -9.00 -3.88 -12.37
C ASP A 107 -7.72 -3.61 -11.62
N GLY A 108 -7.66 -2.51 -10.89
CA GLY A 108 -6.47 -2.25 -10.11
C GLY A 108 -6.58 -1.09 -9.18
N TYR A 109 -5.43 -0.70 -8.64
CA TYR A 109 -5.35 0.23 -7.52
C TYR A 109 -4.26 1.25 -7.76
N TRP A 110 -4.61 2.54 -7.85
CA TRP A 110 -3.63 3.60 -8.00
C TRP A 110 -2.59 3.56 -6.88
N ILE A 111 -1.32 3.69 -7.26
CA ILE A 111 -0.17 3.89 -6.37
C ILE A 111 0.53 5.20 -6.75
N GLY A 112 1.50 5.63 -5.95
CA GLY A 112 2.03 6.99 -6.05
C GLY A 112 3.02 7.22 -7.19
N MET A 113 3.32 6.20 -8.02
CA MET A 113 4.34 6.36 -9.07
C MET A 113 3.72 7.00 -10.31
N SER A 114 4.45 7.95 -10.87
CA SER A 114 4.16 8.56 -12.16
C SER A 114 5.42 8.59 -13.04
N LEU A 115 5.20 8.58 -14.34
CA LEU A 115 6.23 8.61 -15.37
C LEU A 115 6.21 9.97 -16.08
N THR A 116 7.37 10.41 -16.54
CA THR A 116 7.49 11.54 -17.46
C THR A 116 8.04 11.04 -18.77
N ARG A 117 7.44 11.46 -19.89
CA ARG A 117 7.87 11.09 -21.25
C ARG A 117 8.30 12.30 -22.06
N ALA A 118 9.23 12.09 -22.98
CA ALA A 118 9.50 13.00 -24.08
C ALA A 118 8.38 12.92 -25.13
N SER A 119 8.34 13.88 -26.06
CA SER A 119 7.36 13.93 -27.14
C SER A 119 7.39 12.71 -28.07
N ASN A 120 8.50 11.99 -28.13
CA ASN A 120 8.65 10.76 -28.92
C ASN A 120 8.29 9.48 -28.12
N GLY A 121 7.65 9.63 -26.96
CA GLY A 121 7.28 8.51 -26.09
C GLY A 121 8.39 7.99 -25.18
N THR A 122 9.60 8.55 -25.25
CA THR A 122 10.72 8.08 -24.42
C THR A 122 10.46 8.38 -22.95
N ILE A 123 10.46 7.37 -22.08
CA ILE A 123 10.37 7.53 -20.63
C ILE A 123 11.65 8.23 -20.14
N LEU A 124 11.49 9.40 -19.55
CA LEU A 124 12.57 10.24 -19.04
C LEU A 124 12.81 10.03 -17.54
N SER A 125 11.73 9.82 -16.76
CA SER A 125 11.84 9.62 -15.32
C SER A 125 10.62 8.90 -14.75
N ALA A 126 10.82 8.31 -13.57
CA ALA A 126 9.77 7.74 -12.73
C ALA A 126 9.90 8.29 -11.31
N LYS A 127 8.80 8.79 -10.72
CA LYS A 127 8.82 9.49 -9.43
C LYS A 127 7.62 9.09 -8.57
N TRP A 128 7.87 8.93 -7.28
CA TRP A 128 6.82 8.81 -6.28
C TRP A 128 6.23 10.17 -5.92
N SER A 129 4.91 10.22 -5.75
CA SER A 129 4.15 11.43 -5.39
C SER A 129 4.43 11.98 -4.00
N ASP A 130 5.09 11.20 -3.14
CA ASP A 130 5.56 11.62 -1.81
C ASP A 130 7.02 12.11 -1.81
N GLY A 131 7.66 12.15 -2.99
CA GLY A 131 9.03 12.63 -3.17
C GLY A 131 10.13 11.64 -2.73
N THR A 132 9.76 10.43 -2.33
CA THR A 132 10.73 9.39 -1.97
C THR A 132 11.46 8.83 -3.20
N ASN A 133 12.59 8.15 -2.97
CA ASN A 133 13.42 7.64 -4.06
C ASN A 133 12.78 6.47 -4.83
N THR A 134 13.09 6.38 -6.13
CA THR A 134 12.60 5.34 -7.04
C THR A 134 13.67 4.26 -7.25
N HIS A 135 14.04 3.56 -6.17
CA HIS A 135 15.02 2.46 -6.24
C HIS A 135 14.38 1.10 -6.57
N TYR A 136 13.11 0.90 -6.21
CA TYR A 136 12.37 -0.34 -6.46
C TYR A 136 11.33 -0.11 -7.57
N GLY A 137 11.27 -1.02 -8.54
CA GLY A 137 10.33 -0.96 -9.65
C GLY A 137 10.57 0.17 -10.65
N ASN A 138 11.80 0.69 -10.74
CA ASN A 138 12.12 1.76 -11.67
C ASN A 138 12.16 1.24 -13.12
N PRO A 139 11.27 1.71 -14.03
CA PRO A 139 11.17 1.14 -15.38
C PRO A 139 12.40 1.45 -16.26
N LEU A 140 13.25 2.41 -15.87
CA LEU A 140 14.49 2.73 -16.58
C LEU A 140 15.65 1.80 -16.22
N LYS A 141 15.48 0.95 -15.19
CA LYS A 141 16.48 -0.02 -14.78
C LYS A 141 16.05 -1.41 -15.23
N PHE A 142 16.72 -1.95 -16.25
CA PHE A 142 16.36 -3.24 -16.85
C PHE A 142 16.37 -4.45 -15.89
N ALA A 143 17.10 -4.33 -14.77
CA ALA A 143 17.14 -5.34 -13.71
C ALA A 143 15.84 -5.41 -12.87
N ASP A 144 14.96 -4.41 -12.98
CA ASP A 144 13.73 -4.26 -12.17
C ASP A 144 12.47 -4.65 -12.95
N ARG A 145 12.50 -5.82 -13.62
CA ARG A 145 11.31 -6.35 -14.32
C ARG A 145 10.16 -6.66 -13.36
N THR A 146 10.47 -6.88 -12.08
CA THR A 146 9.49 -6.89 -10.99
C THR A 146 9.45 -5.50 -10.34
N PRO A 147 8.28 -4.99 -9.96
CA PRO A 147 6.98 -5.66 -9.85
C PRO A 147 6.04 -5.46 -11.06
N TRP A 148 6.54 -5.00 -12.21
CA TRP A 148 5.72 -4.82 -13.42
C TRP A 148 5.13 -6.15 -13.91
N TYR A 149 3.84 -6.16 -14.28
CA TYR A 149 3.08 -7.40 -14.46
C TYR A 149 3.54 -8.24 -15.65
N THR A 150 3.34 -7.77 -16.89
CA THR A 150 3.82 -8.46 -18.09
C THR A 150 4.48 -7.46 -19.05
N PRO A 151 5.26 -7.93 -20.05
CA PRO A 151 5.82 -7.05 -21.08
C PRO A 151 4.79 -6.20 -21.83
N GLU A 152 3.52 -6.62 -21.87
CA GLU A 152 2.43 -5.87 -22.50
C GLU A 152 1.87 -4.74 -21.62
N HIS A 153 1.91 -4.91 -20.29
CA HIS A 153 1.35 -3.98 -19.30
C HIS A 153 2.39 -3.06 -18.64
N ARG A 154 3.68 -3.33 -18.86
CA ARG A 154 4.76 -2.43 -18.44
C ARG A 154 4.80 -1.18 -19.34
N PRO A 155 5.40 -0.09 -18.86
CA PRO A 155 5.60 1.11 -19.62
C PRO A 155 6.33 0.85 -20.92
N LYS A 156 5.68 1.19 -22.04
CA LYS A 156 6.27 1.14 -23.37
C LYS A 156 6.86 2.50 -23.73
N GLN A 157 7.90 2.45 -24.55
CA GLN A 157 8.53 3.62 -25.17
C GLN A 157 7.70 4.04 -26.39
N ASP A 158 6.45 4.43 -26.17
CA ASP A 158 5.49 4.80 -27.20
C ASP A 158 4.78 6.12 -26.85
N ASN A 159 4.04 6.67 -27.83
CA ASN A 159 3.33 7.93 -27.66
C ASN A 159 2.07 7.82 -26.79
N SER A 160 1.91 6.75 -26.00
CA SER A 160 0.76 6.63 -25.11
C SER A 160 0.88 7.62 -23.93
N GLU A 161 -0.22 8.27 -23.57
CA GLU A 161 -0.31 9.17 -22.40
C GLU A 161 -0.38 8.42 -21.06
N SER A 162 0.09 7.17 -21.06
CA SER A 162 0.01 6.21 -19.96
C SER A 162 1.03 6.52 -18.85
N ASN A 163 0.82 7.58 -18.08
CA ASN A 163 1.86 8.11 -17.20
C ASN A 163 1.65 7.80 -15.71
N CYS A 164 0.52 7.23 -15.31
CA CYS A 164 0.23 6.93 -13.91
C CYS A 164 0.26 5.44 -13.67
N VAL A 165 0.76 5.03 -12.50
CA VAL A 165 1.01 3.62 -12.20
C VAL A 165 -0.01 3.10 -11.20
N PHE A 166 -0.49 1.90 -11.45
CA PHE A 166 -1.46 1.21 -10.62
C PHE A 166 -1.07 -0.25 -10.45
N MET A 167 -1.54 -0.88 -9.37
CA MET A 167 -1.44 -2.32 -9.17
C MET A 167 -2.58 -2.99 -9.92
N LEU A 168 -2.26 -3.58 -11.07
CA LEU A 168 -3.16 -4.40 -11.87
C LEU A 168 -3.41 -5.74 -11.18
N LEU A 169 -4.67 -6.03 -10.92
CA LEU A 169 -5.18 -7.29 -10.41
C LEU A 169 -5.69 -8.12 -11.59
N THR A 170 -5.24 -9.37 -11.65
CA THR A 170 -5.80 -10.36 -12.56
C THR A 170 -6.27 -11.59 -11.77
N ASN A 171 -6.96 -12.51 -12.43
CA ASN A 171 -7.40 -13.76 -11.82
C ASN A 171 -6.24 -14.61 -11.26
N SER A 172 -5.03 -14.47 -11.81
CA SER A 172 -3.88 -15.30 -11.44
C SER A 172 -2.87 -14.59 -10.55
N ASP A 173 -2.68 -13.28 -10.73
CA ASP A 173 -1.58 -12.56 -10.07
C ASP A 173 -1.79 -11.02 -10.06
N ILE A 174 -0.96 -10.31 -9.30
CA ILE A 174 -0.96 -8.85 -9.14
C ILE A 174 0.41 -8.30 -9.52
N GLY A 175 0.45 -7.28 -10.38
CA GLY A 175 1.67 -6.55 -10.73
C GLY A 175 1.39 -5.08 -11.02
N TRP A 176 2.43 -4.31 -11.33
CA TRP A 176 2.27 -2.91 -11.70
C TRP A 176 2.04 -2.78 -13.20
N ALA A 177 1.23 -1.79 -13.56
CA ALA A 177 1.01 -1.36 -14.94
C ALA A 177 0.91 0.17 -14.98
N ASP A 178 1.23 0.78 -16.11
CA ASP A 178 0.93 2.19 -16.36
C ASP A 178 -0.38 2.32 -17.15
N TYR A 179 -1.11 3.40 -16.86
CA TYR A 179 -2.30 3.79 -17.62
C TYR A 179 -2.48 5.29 -17.69
N ASP A 180 -3.45 5.73 -18.49
CA ASP A 180 -3.89 7.12 -18.55
C ASP A 180 -4.29 7.60 -17.13
N CYS A 181 -3.61 8.66 -16.68
CA CYS A 181 -3.83 9.29 -15.39
C CYS A 181 -5.26 9.79 -15.17
N ALA A 182 -5.98 10.13 -16.24
CA ALA A 182 -7.36 10.62 -16.20
C ALA A 182 -8.37 9.49 -16.00
N MET A 183 -7.95 8.22 -16.10
CA MET A 183 -8.84 7.08 -15.95
C MET A 183 -9.39 7.00 -14.52
N ALA A 184 -10.67 7.31 -14.36
CA ALA A 184 -11.34 7.23 -13.06
C ALA A 184 -11.85 5.82 -12.75
N LYS A 185 -12.10 4.99 -13.78
CA LYS A 185 -12.63 3.62 -13.63
C LYS A 185 -11.53 2.59 -13.30
N ILE A 186 -10.70 2.91 -12.31
CA ILE A 186 -9.75 1.95 -11.72
C ILE A 186 -10.32 1.52 -10.37
N GLY A 187 -10.27 0.22 -10.07
CA GLY A 187 -10.95 -0.41 -8.92
C GLY A 187 -10.75 0.27 -7.57
N GLY A 188 -9.60 0.92 -7.32
CA GLY A 188 -9.35 1.66 -6.09
C GLY A 188 -8.03 2.42 -6.06
N TYR A 189 -7.54 2.68 -4.85
CA TYR A 189 -6.22 3.28 -4.61
C TYR A 189 -5.65 2.86 -3.25
N VAL A 190 -4.33 2.97 -3.12
CA VAL A 190 -3.61 2.64 -1.88
C VAL A 190 -2.98 3.89 -1.29
N CYS A 191 -3.29 4.18 -0.03
CA CYS A 191 -2.64 5.25 0.72
C CYS A 191 -1.55 4.72 1.65
N LYS A 192 -0.50 5.53 1.88
CA LYS A 192 0.59 5.27 2.82
C LYS A 192 0.86 6.52 3.68
N LYS A 193 1.08 6.31 4.98
CA LYS A 193 1.59 7.34 5.91
C LYS A 193 2.54 6.76 6.95
N LYS A 194 3.24 7.62 7.71
CA LYS A 194 4.03 7.18 8.86
C LYS A 194 3.13 6.83 10.03
N ALA A 195 3.50 5.78 10.74
CA ALA A 195 2.88 5.41 12.00
C ALA A 195 3.14 6.48 13.06
N LYS A 196 2.17 6.70 13.93
CA LYS A 196 2.29 7.64 15.05
C LYS A 196 3.10 6.96 16.16
N LYS A 197 3.91 7.74 16.87
CA LYS A 197 4.56 7.27 18.09
C LYS A 197 3.48 7.12 19.16
N ASP A 198 3.45 5.98 19.85
CA ASP A 198 2.50 5.77 20.94
C ASP A 198 2.77 6.79 22.05
N ALA A 199 1.74 7.57 22.38
CA ALA A 199 1.82 8.70 23.32
C ALA A 199 1.49 8.31 24.76
N THR A 200 1.24 7.03 25.05
CA THR A 200 0.73 6.55 26.35
C THR A 200 1.73 6.59 27.53
N LEU A 201 2.86 7.29 27.44
CA LEU A 201 3.76 7.53 28.59
C LEU A 201 4.43 8.91 28.52
N GLN A 202 3.63 9.98 28.49
CA GLN A 202 4.14 11.36 28.70
C GLN A 202 3.73 12.01 30.03
N GLU A 203 3.02 11.31 30.92
CA GLU A 203 2.60 11.85 32.23
C GLU A 203 3.03 10.99 33.43
N ILE A 204 4.31 10.62 33.52
CA ILE A 204 4.90 10.21 34.80
C ILE A 204 6.32 10.77 34.88
N PHE A 205 6.43 12.05 35.20
CA PHE A 205 7.58 12.66 35.86
C PHE A 205 7.08 13.69 36.88
#